data_AF-A0A9P9WZB4-F1
#
_entry.id   AF-A0A9P9WZB4-F1
#
_cell.length_a   1.000
_cell.length_b   1.000
_cell.length_c   1.000
_cell.angle_alpha   90.00
_cell.angle_beta   90.00
_cell.angle_gamma   90.00
#
_symmetry.space_group_name_H-M   'P 1'
#
loop_
_entity.id
_entity.type
_entity.pdbx_description
1 polymer ?
#
loop_
_entity_poly.entity_id
_entity_poly.type
_entity_poly.pdbx_seq_one_letter_code
_entity_poly.pdbx_strand_id
1 'polypeptide(L)'
;MRVQTLGLAAVLSSSIPLASGQCSRDALQAAADHYVATRSTGLMNLRPLLIENASYIENNNATALTGGVLSQTMIPAHNRSTIDTTACATYTELIVVDEAKPYVIGTQIRYKATNTSSSPDGPRYGGLRAVLIDSVVSTTGSWMFNASQTLSHVIEENWGPIVDASKRDTRATLQQAADRYLDLWGPNATAAAEKVPWGTPCRRLEGSMYTGQGRPDDRCDVGLPEGSSPPNTNRRYVIDEEAGSVNVLCTFQTMQDAPDSHEFRVEGGRLRYVHTMTVCACVFGGR
;
A
#
# COMPACT_ATOMS: atom_id res chain seq x y z
N MET A 1 23.34 44.43 -57.60
CA MET A 1 23.72 43.56 -56.48
C MET A 1 22.59 43.52 -55.46
N ARG A 2 21.81 42.44 -55.42
CA ARG A 2 20.83 42.16 -54.35
C ARG A 2 21.14 40.76 -53.83
N VAL A 3 21.55 40.69 -52.57
CA VAL A 3 21.81 39.45 -51.85
C VAL A 3 20.47 38.96 -51.29
N GLN A 4 20.04 37.76 -51.67
CA GLN A 4 18.91 37.06 -51.04
C GLN A 4 19.48 36.00 -50.10
N THR A 5 19.22 36.16 -48.81
CA THR A 5 19.58 35.23 -47.75
C THR A 5 18.55 34.09 -47.69
N LEU A 6 19.01 32.84 -47.88
CA LEU A 6 18.24 31.63 -47.58
C LEU A 6 18.13 31.46 -46.06
N GLY A 7 16.90 31.44 -45.54
CA GLY A 7 16.61 31.03 -44.16
C GLY A 7 16.46 29.52 -44.06
N LEU A 8 17.33 28.86 -43.29
CA LEU A 8 17.17 27.45 -42.91
C LEU A 8 16.11 27.36 -41.80
N ALA A 9 14.99 26.69 -42.08
CA ALA A 9 14.02 26.30 -41.06
C ALA A 9 14.50 25.02 -40.36
N ALA A 10 14.87 25.11 -39.09
CA ALA A 10 15.21 23.96 -38.27
C ALA A 10 13.92 23.29 -37.76
N VAL A 11 13.65 22.07 -38.25
CA VAL A 11 12.57 21.21 -37.73
C VAL A 11 13.07 20.57 -36.43
N LEU A 12 12.63 21.09 -35.29
CA LEU A 12 12.84 20.48 -33.98
C LEU A 12 11.95 19.23 -33.88
N SER A 13 12.56 18.06 -34.08
CA SER A 13 11.93 16.78 -33.75
C SER A 13 11.98 16.57 -32.25
N SER A 14 10.83 16.73 -31.59
CA SER A 14 10.67 16.41 -30.17
C SER A 14 10.71 14.90 -29.97
N SER A 15 11.87 14.36 -29.61
CA SER A 15 12.01 12.98 -29.15
C SER A 15 11.35 12.85 -27.77
N ILE A 16 10.20 12.20 -27.69
CA ILE A 16 9.64 11.75 -26.41
C ILE A 16 10.55 10.62 -25.90
N PRO A 17 11.19 10.75 -24.72
CA PRO A 17 11.93 9.62 -24.16
C PRO A 17 10.92 8.54 -23.73
N LEU A 18 10.93 7.40 -24.41
CA LEU A 18 10.32 6.14 -23.94
C LEU A 18 11.16 5.63 -22.75
N ALA A 19 10.87 6.12 -21.55
CA ALA A 19 11.43 5.58 -20.32
C ALA A 19 10.30 4.99 -19.46
N SER A 20 9.77 3.80 -19.79
CA SER A 20 8.78 3.10 -18.92
C SER A 20 8.34 1.69 -19.36
N GLY A 21 9.20 0.89 -20.00
CA GLY A 21 8.79 -0.48 -20.42
C GLY A 21 8.78 -1.55 -19.31
N GLN A 22 9.46 -1.31 -18.18
CA GLN A 22 9.85 -2.41 -17.27
C GLN A 22 8.96 -2.53 -16.02
N CYS A 23 8.39 -1.42 -15.53
CA CYS A 23 7.46 -1.40 -14.39
C CYS A 23 6.04 -1.10 -14.90
N SER A 24 5.64 -1.76 -15.98
CA SER A 24 4.27 -1.65 -16.48
C SER A 24 3.29 -2.17 -15.44
N ARG A 25 2.06 -1.63 -15.45
CA ARG A 25 0.99 -2.08 -14.55
C ARG A 25 0.78 -3.59 -14.65
N ASP A 26 0.72 -4.14 -15.86
CA ASP A 26 0.54 -5.58 -16.10
C ASP A 26 1.69 -6.42 -15.50
N ALA A 27 2.94 -5.97 -15.63
CA ALA A 27 4.09 -6.66 -15.07
C ALA A 27 4.07 -6.67 -13.54
N LEU A 28 3.74 -5.54 -12.92
CA LEU A 28 3.60 -5.40 -11.47
C LEU A 28 2.40 -6.19 -10.95
N GLN A 29 1.27 -6.17 -11.65
CA GLN A 29 0.09 -6.97 -11.29
C GLN A 29 0.42 -8.45 -11.33
N ALA A 30 1.04 -8.94 -12.41
CA ALA A 30 1.45 -10.34 -12.51
C ALA A 30 2.46 -10.73 -11.40
N ALA A 31 3.35 -9.82 -10.99
CA ALA A 31 4.26 -10.03 -9.88
C ALA A 31 3.54 -10.09 -8.52
N ALA A 32 2.53 -9.24 -8.30
CA ALA A 32 1.69 -9.27 -7.10
C ALA A 32 0.84 -10.55 -7.04
N ASP A 33 0.18 -10.91 -8.13
CA ASP A 33 -0.61 -12.15 -8.26
C ASP A 33 0.25 -13.38 -7.97
N HIS A 34 1.49 -13.38 -8.47
CA HIS A 34 2.45 -14.43 -8.15
C HIS A 34 2.80 -14.46 -6.66
N TYR A 35 3.07 -13.31 -6.04
CA TYR A 35 3.28 -13.25 -4.59
C TYR A 35 2.10 -13.85 -3.83
N VAL A 36 0.86 -13.47 -4.16
CA VAL A 36 -0.37 -14.03 -3.55
C VAL A 36 -0.44 -15.55 -3.73
N ALA A 37 -0.23 -16.04 -4.95
CA ALA A 37 -0.27 -17.48 -5.25
C ALA A 37 0.81 -18.29 -4.50
N THR A 38 1.95 -17.68 -4.18
CA THR A 38 3.01 -18.35 -3.41
C THR A 38 2.67 -18.50 -1.94
N ARG A 39 1.70 -17.75 -1.40
CA ARG A 39 1.29 -17.86 0.00
C ARG A 39 0.70 -19.24 0.32
N SER A 40 -0.01 -19.87 -0.61
CA SER A 40 -0.56 -21.22 -0.42
C SER A 40 0.42 -22.34 -0.79
N THR A 41 1.45 -22.04 -1.59
CA THR A 41 2.36 -23.06 -2.15
C THR A 41 3.77 -23.02 -1.57
N GLY A 42 4.09 -22.01 -0.75
CA GLY A 42 5.32 -21.90 0.04
C GLY A 42 6.47 -21.15 -0.62
N LEU A 43 7.49 -20.84 0.19
CA LEU A 43 8.61 -19.95 -0.15
C LEU A 43 9.40 -20.38 -1.41
N MET A 44 9.49 -21.69 -1.69
CA MET A 44 10.21 -22.17 -2.88
C MET A 44 9.63 -21.62 -4.18
N ASN A 45 8.31 -21.44 -4.24
CA ASN A 45 7.63 -20.88 -5.39
C ASN A 45 7.75 -19.36 -5.48
N LEU A 46 8.12 -18.67 -4.39
CA LEU A 46 8.41 -17.24 -4.39
C LEU A 46 9.82 -16.93 -4.91
N ARG A 47 10.78 -17.86 -4.80
CA ARG A 47 12.18 -17.66 -5.21
C ARG A 47 12.36 -17.12 -6.64
N PRO A 48 11.60 -17.55 -7.66
CA PRO A 48 11.69 -16.97 -9.00
C PRO A 48 11.42 -15.46 -9.04
N LEU A 49 10.67 -14.91 -8.09
CA LEU A 49 10.41 -13.48 -7.98
C LEU A 49 11.55 -12.72 -7.30
N LEU A 50 12.35 -13.34 -6.44
CA LEU A 50 13.35 -12.65 -5.60
C LEU A 50 14.67 -12.46 -6.35
N ILE A 51 15.35 -11.32 -6.21
CA ILE A 51 16.78 -11.25 -6.57
C ILE A 51 17.63 -12.10 -5.61
N GLU A 52 18.88 -12.36 -6.00
CA GLU A 52 19.89 -12.82 -5.04
C GLU A 52 20.03 -11.78 -3.92
N ASN A 53 19.94 -12.23 -2.67
CA ASN A 53 20.00 -11.38 -1.47
C ASN A 53 18.87 -10.34 -1.32
N ALA A 54 17.66 -10.65 -1.82
CA ALA A 54 16.48 -9.83 -1.51
C ALA A 54 16.30 -9.67 0.00
N SER A 55 15.96 -8.45 0.43
CA SER A 55 15.76 -8.13 1.84
C SER A 55 14.32 -8.41 2.25
N TYR A 56 14.14 -8.81 3.51
CA TYR A 56 12.83 -8.96 4.12
C TYR A 56 12.76 -8.18 5.43
N ILE A 57 11.73 -7.35 5.55
CA ILE A 57 11.37 -6.63 6.76
C ILE A 57 9.99 -7.14 7.17
N GLU A 58 9.86 -7.57 8.42
CA GLU A 58 8.59 -7.92 9.02
C GLU A 58 8.43 -7.09 10.27
N ASN A 59 7.30 -6.38 10.39
CA ASN A 59 6.96 -5.60 11.58
C ASN A 59 8.12 -4.65 11.97
N ASN A 60 8.61 -3.89 10.99
CA ASN A 60 9.76 -2.96 11.10
C ASN A 60 11.10 -3.61 11.52
N ASN A 61 11.22 -4.93 11.50
CA ASN A 61 12.45 -5.65 11.86
C ASN A 61 13.03 -6.42 10.67
N ALA A 62 14.34 -6.31 10.48
CA ALA A 62 15.06 -7.12 9.49
C ALA A 62 14.90 -8.61 9.83
N THR A 63 14.36 -9.37 8.87
CA THR A 63 13.98 -10.77 9.06
C THR A 63 14.57 -11.62 7.93
N ALA A 64 14.99 -12.84 8.22
CA ALA A 64 15.45 -13.75 7.18
C ALA A 64 14.28 -14.16 6.27
N LEU A 65 14.52 -14.31 4.96
CA LEU A 65 13.50 -14.80 4.01
C LEU A 65 12.91 -16.17 4.39
N THR A 66 13.66 -16.98 5.16
CA THR A 66 13.24 -18.28 5.67
C THR A 66 12.53 -18.21 7.02
N GLY A 67 12.34 -17.01 7.58
CA GLY A 67 11.66 -16.75 8.84
C GLY A 67 10.35 -15.98 8.66
N GLY A 68 9.75 -15.64 9.80
CA GLY A 68 8.55 -14.81 9.85
C GLY A 68 7.31 -15.45 9.22
N VAL A 69 6.38 -14.62 8.80
CA VAL A 69 5.18 -15.01 8.09
C VAL A 69 5.50 -15.46 6.67
N LEU A 70 6.57 -14.92 6.05
CA LEU A 70 6.93 -15.23 4.68
C LEU A 70 7.22 -16.72 4.46
N SER A 71 7.81 -17.39 5.45
CA SER A 71 8.12 -18.83 5.40
C SER A 71 6.93 -19.76 5.67
N GLN A 72 5.79 -19.22 6.10
CA GLN A 72 4.59 -19.98 6.39
C GLN A 72 3.65 -20.02 5.19
N THR A 73 3.03 -21.19 4.98
CA THR A 73 1.92 -21.33 4.03
C THR A 73 0.61 -20.91 4.67
N MET A 74 -0.25 -20.28 3.89
CA MET A 74 -1.57 -19.80 4.30
C MET A 74 -2.48 -19.70 3.07
N ILE A 75 -3.79 -19.80 3.30
CA ILE A 75 -4.80 -19.60 2.26
C ILE A 75 -5.50 -18.27 2.56
N PRO A 76 -5.22 -17.19 1.80
CA PRO A 76 -5.95 -15.93 1.96
C PRO A 76 -7.43 -16.13 1.60
N ALA A 77 -8.33 -15.71 2.48
CA ALA A 77 -9.77 -15.61 2.19
C ALA A 77 -10.10 -14.34 1.40
N HIS A 78 -9.27 -13.32 1.53
CA HIS A 78 -9.30 -12.11 0.70
C HIS A 78 -7.88 -11.66 0.38
N ASN A 79 -7.72 -11.09 -0.81
CA ASN A 79 -6.52 -10.35 -1.19
C ASN A 79 -6.88 -9.20 -2.12
N ARG A 80 -6.10 -8.12 -2.03
CA ARG A 80 -6.17 -6.96 -2.93
C ARG A 80 -4.77 -6.41 -3.13
N SER A 81 -4.44 -6.01 -4.35
CA SER A 81 -3.17 -5.36 -4.66
C SER A 81 -3.34 -3.97 -5.24
N THR A 82 -2.41 -3.09 -4.87
CA THR A 82 -2.26 -1.70 -5.31
C THR A 82 -0.94 -1.59 -6.09
N ILE A 83 -0.95 -0.94 -7.26
CA ILE A 83 0.18 -0.98 -8.20
C ILE A 83 0.77 0.41 -8.41
N ASP A 84 2.04 0.58 -8.05
CA ASP A 84 2.78 1.84 -8.17
C ASP A 84 3.81 1.74 -9.28
N THR A 85 3.43 2.18 -10.48
CA THR A 85 4.31 2.17 -11.66
C THR A 85 5.46 3.17 -11.54
N THR A 86 5.31 4.21 -10.71
CA THR A 86 6.34 5.24 -10.52
C THR A 86 7.44 4.76 -9.59
N ALA A 87 7.08 4.12 -8.47
CA ALA A 87 8.04 3.57 -7.50
C ALA A 87 8.45 2.12 -7.83
N CYS A 88 7.95 1.56 -8.93
CA CYS A 88 8.13 0.15 -9.32
C CYS A 88 7.84 -0.80 -8.15
N ALA A 89 6.64 -0.67 -7.60
CA ALA A 89 6.26 -1.32 -6.37
C ALA A 89 4.81 -1.79 -6.37
N THR A 90 4.50 -2.73 -5.48
CA THR A 90 3.14 -3.16 -5.20
C THR A 90 2.91 -3.12 -3.70
N TYR A 91 1.66 -2.93 -3.32
CA TYR A 91 1.15 -3.20 -1.99
C TYR A 91 0.10 -4.31 -2.11
N THR A 92 0.03 -5.22 -1.15
CA THR A 92 -0.98 -6.28 -1.12
C THR A 92 -1.51 -6.44 0.29
N GLU A 93 -2.83 -6.33 0.44
CA GLU A 93 -3.58 -6.73 1.62
C GLU A 93 -3.92 -8.23 1.51
N LEU A 94 -3.65 -9.00 2.56
CA LEU A 94 -4.08 -10.39 2.70
C LEU A 94 -4.89 -10.54 4.00
N ILE A 95 -6.02 -11.22 3.92
CA ILE A 95 -6.81 -11.61 5.09
C ILE A 95 -6.90 -13.12 5.14
N VAL A 96 -6.44 -13.70 6.25
CA VAL A 96 -6.48 -15.13 6.55
C VAL A 96 -7.37 -15.33 7.77
N VAL A 97 -8.46 -16.10 7.60
CA VAL A 97 -9.47 -16.35 8.63
C VAL A 97 -9.36 -17.76 9.25
N ASP A 98 -8.19 -18.40 9.08
CA ASP A 98 -7.87 -19.65 9.76
C ASP A 98 -7.91 -19.43 11.29
N GLU A 99 -8.76 -20.18 12.01
CA GLU A 99 -8.96 -20.01 13.44
C GLU A 99 -7.69 -20.25 14.27
N ALA A 100 -6.81 -21.15 13.81
CA ALA A 100 -5.56 -21.44 14.51
C ALA A 100 -4.50 -20.37 14.27
N LYS A 101 -4.51 -19.75 13.08
CA LYS A 101 -3.52 -18.74 12.67
C LYS A 101 -4.17 -17.64 11.80
N PRO A 102 -4.99 -16.76 12.40
CA PRO A 102 -5.61 -15.67 11.67
C PRO A 102 -4.61 -14.53 11.42
N TYR A 103 -4.70 -13.89 10.26
CA TYR A 103 -3.83 -12.77 9.90
C TYR A 103 -4.57 -11.70 9.10
N VAL A 104 -4.17 -10.45 9.29
CA VAL A 104 -4.41 -9.34 8.36
C VAL A 104 -3.04 -8.72 8.07
N ILE A 105 -2.59 -8.81 6.82
CA ILE A 105 -1.21 -8.53 6.42
C ILE A 105 -1.21 -7.46 5.33
N GLY A 106 -0.40 -6.43 5.51
CA GLY A 106 -0.09 -5.46 4.49
C GLY A 106 1.36 -5.63 4.05
N THR A 107 1.58 -5.97 2.79
CA THR A 107 2.93 -6.20 2.26
C THR A 107 3.23 -5.24 1.10
N GLN A 108 4.28 -4.44 1.24
CA GLN A 108 4.88 -3.72 0.13
C GLN A 108 6.02 -4.55 -0.49
N ILE A 109 6.06 -4.63 -1.82
CA ILE A 109 7.17 -5.25 -2.55
C ILE A 109 7.76 -4.21 -3.49
N ARG A 110 9.08 -4.02 -3.41
CA ARG A 110 9.85 -3.17 -4.33
C ARG A 110 10.56 -4.04 -5.33
N TYR A 111 10.49 -3.66 -6.60
CA TYR A 111 11.07 -4.44 -7.70
C TYR A 111 12.21 -3.69 -8.38
N LYS A 112 13.10 -4.46 -9.00
CA LYS A 112 14.02 -3.98 -10.03
C LYS A 112 13.80 -4.78 -11.30
N ALA A 113 13.91 -4.10 -12.42
CA ALA A 113 13.98 -4.76 -13.71
C ALA A 113 15.33 -5.49 -13.82
N THR A 114 15.28 -6.73 -14.26
CA THR A 114 16.47 -7.54 -14.53
C THR A 114 16.37 -8.12 -15.93
N ASN A 115 17.49 -8.10 -16.65
CA ASN A 115 17.64 -8.79 -17.93
C ASN A 115 18.01 -10.27 -17.75
N THR A 116 18.24 -10.71 -16.51
CA THR A 116 18.60 -12.07 -16.16
C THR A 116 17.34 -12.91 -15.94
N SER A 117 16.92 -13.61 -17.00
CA SER A 117 15.94 -14.70 -16.85
C SER A 117 16.67 -15.92 -16.29
N SER A 118 16.34 -16.33 -15.05
CA SER A 118 16.66 -17.67 -14.54
C SER A 118 15.63 -18.72 -14.98
N SER A 119 14.63 -18.32 -15.78
CA SER A 119 13.54 -19.17 -16.26
C SER A 119 13.81 -19.59 -17.71
N PRO A 120 13.74 -20.90 -18.04
CA PRO A 120 13.83 -21.38 -19.42
C PRO A 120 12.70 -20.85 -20.31
N ASP A 121 11.57 -20.43 -19.71
CA ASP A 121 10.39 -19.90 -20.41
C ASP A 121 10.48 -18.38 -20.74
N GLY A 122 11.65 -17.77 -20.55
CA GLY A 122 11.85 -16.32 -20.70
C GLY A 122 11.55 -15.50 -19.43
N PRO A 123 11.74 -14.17 -19.49
CA PRO A 123 11.62 -13.29 -18.33
C PRO A 123 10.17 -13.25 -17.82
N ARG A 124 9.95 -13.76 -16.61
CA ARG A 124 8.66 -13.70 -15.92
C ARG A 124 8.39 -12.27 -15.43
N TYR A 125 7.11 -11.88 -15.38
CA TYR A 125 6.65 -10.60 -14.82
C TYR A 125 7.36 -9.37 -15.44
N GLY A 126 7.56 -9.36 -16.75
CA GLY A 126 8.27 -8.26 -17.44
C GLY A 126 9.77 -8.13 -17.08
N GLY A 127 10.36 -9.18 -16.48
CA GLY A 127 11.74 -9.15 -15.98
C GLY A 127 11.88 -8.55 -14.58
N LEU A 128 10.77 -8.23 -13.91
CA LEU A 128 10.78 -7.72 -12.54
C LEU A 128 11.22 -8.77 -11.54
N ARG A 129 12.09 -8.34 -10.62
CA ARG A 129 12.54 -9.13 -9.47
C ARG A 129 12.43 -8.30 -8.20
N ALA A 130 11.83 -8.88 -7.17
CA ALA A 130 11.66 -8.27 -5.86
C ALA A 130 13.02 -8.13 -5.17
N VAL A 131 13.31 -6.91 -4.72
CA VAL A 131 14.54 -6.54 -3.99
C VAL A 131 14.30 -6.32 -2.51
N LEU A 132 13.07 -5.93 -2.15
CA LEU A 132 12.64 -5.75 -0.79
C LEU A 132 11.18 -6.23 -0.68
N ILE A 133 10.93 -7.07 0.31
CA ILE A 133 9.59 -7.37 0.82
C ILE A 133 9.51 -6.72 2.20
N ASP A 134 8.52 -5.87 2.43
CA ASP A 134 8.28 -5.21 3.72
C ASP A 134 6.84 -5.46 4.14
N SER A 135 6.63 -6.10 5.28
CA SER A 135 5.31 -6.56 5.72
C SER A 135 4.99 -6.07 7.13
N VAL A 136 3.78 -5.56 7.30
CA VAL A 136 3.13 -5.41 8.59
C VAL A 136 2.14 -6.56 8.75
N VAL A 137 2.39 -7.40 9.75
CA VAL A 137 1.70 -8.68 9.98
C VAL A 137 0.94 -8.56 11.30
N SER A 138 -0.35 -8.25 11.22
CA SER A 138 -1.23 -8.26 12.37
C SER A 138 -1.89 -9.64 12.55
N THR A 139 -2.02 -10.05 13.80
CA THR A 139 -2.58 -11.35 14.21
C THR A 139 -3.18 -11.23 15.61
N THR A 140 -3.66 -12.34 16.19
CA THR A 140 -4.21 -12.39 17.55
C THR A 140 -3.32 -11.62 18.55
N GLY A 141 -3.94 -10.71 19.29
CA GLY A 141 -3.25 -9.82 20.23
C GLY A 141 -2.79 -8.48 19.64
N SER A 142 -2.87 -8.28 18.32
CA SER A 142 -2.69 -6.97 17.68
C SER A 142 -3.87 -6.05 17.97
N TRP A 143 -3.68 -4.74 17.74
CA TRP A 143 -4.66 -3.71 18.05
C TRP A 143 -6.01 -4.00 17.38
N MET A 144 -7.05 -4.17 18.20
CA MET A 144 -8.44 -4.38 17.76
C MET A 144 -8.60 -5.49 16.70
N PHE A 145 -7.75 -6.51 16.75
CA PHE A 145 -7.66 -7.53 15.70
C PHE A 145 -8.79 -8.58 15.76
N ASN A 146 -9.42 -8.81 14.61
CA ASN A 146 -10.33 -9.92 14.30
C ASN A 146 -10.41 -10.11 12.77
N ALA A 147 -9.70 -11.11 12.23
CA ALA A 147 -9.63 -11.32 10.78
C ALA A 147 -10.99 -11.54 10.09
N SER A 148 -11.89 -12.31 10.70
CA SER A 148 -13.22 -12.57 10.12
C SER A 148 -14.10 -11.32 10.09
N GLN A 149 -14.00 -10.48 11.12
CA GLN A 149 -14.69 -9.20 11.16
C GLN A 149 -14.11 -8.22 10.12
N THR A 150 -12.78 -8.09 10.05
CA THR A 150 -12.13 -7.30 8.98
C THR A 150 -12.60 -7.76 7.61
N LEU A 151 -12.61 -9.08 7.34
CA LEU A 151 -13.11 -9.63 6.07
C LEU A 151 -14.54 -9.19 5.78
N SER A 152 -15.44 -9.25 6.77
CA SER A 152 -16.85 -8.88 6.58
C SER A 152 -17.05 -7.42 6.15
N HIS A 153 -16.15 -6.52 6.55
CA HIS A 153 -16.18 -5.11 6.14
C HIS A 153 -15.56 -4.90 4.75
N VAL A 154 -14.38 -5.48 4.51
CA VAL A 154 -13.63 -5.25 3.27
C VAL A 154 -14.39 -5.75 2.04
N ILE A 155 -15.15 -6.85 2.14
CA ILE A 155 -15.95 -7.37 1.02
C ILE A 155 -17.13 -6.47 0.61
N GLU A 156 -17.51 -5.51 1.44
CA GLU A 156 -18.58 -4.54 1.15
C GLU A 156 -18.04 -3.26 0.49
N GLU A 157 -16.73 -3.12 0.37
CA GLU A 157 -16.08 -1.91 -0.13
C GLU A 157 -15.64 -2.05 -1.59
N ASN A 158 -15.64 -0.91 -2.31
CA ASN A 158 -15.17 -0.87 -3.69
C ASN A 158 -13.78 -0.22 -3.77
N TRP A 159 -12.76 -1.08 -3.84
CA TRP A 159 -11.38 -0.68 -4.09
C TRP A 159 -10.95 -0.83 -5.55
N GLY A 160 -11.92 -1.07 -6.46
CA GLY A 160 -11.66 -1.18 -7.88
C GLY A 160 -11.16 0.13 -8.50
N PRO A 161 -10.64 0.05 -9.74
CA PRO A 161 -10.09 1.19 -10.44
C PRO A 161 -11.14 2.30 -10.66
N ILE A 162 -10.71 3.55 -10.55
CA ILE A 162 -11.47 4.70 -11.03
C ILE A 162 -11.49 4.62 -12.57
N VAL A 163 -12.60 4.13 -13.12
CA VAL A 163 -12.75 3.86 -14.56
C VAL A 163 -12.61 5.14 -15.38
N ASP A 164 -13.13 6.26 -14.88
CA ASP A 164 -12.99 7.56 -15.51
C ASP A 164 -11.62 8.17 -15.19
N ALA A 165 -10.70 8.12 -16.15
CA ALA A 165 -9.35 8.65 -15.98
C ALA A 165 -9.31 10.14 -15.62
N SER A 166 -10.32 10.93 -15.98
CA SER A 166 -10.39 12.36 -15.63
C SER A 166 -10.70 12.61 -14.14
N LYS A 167 -11.18 11.58 -13.43
CA LYS A 167 -11.47 11.61 -11.99
C LYS A 167 -10.36 11.04 -11.13
N ARG A 168 -9.29 10.50 -11.75
CA ARG A 168 -8.13 9.97 -11.04
C ARG A 168 -7.34 11.13 -10.44
N ASP A 169 -7.18 11.11 -9.12
CA ASP A 169 -6.35 12.08 -8.42
C ASP A 169 -4.87 11.90 -8.77
N THR A 170 -4.12 12.99 -8.72
CA THR A 170 -2.66 12.92 -8.95
C THR A 170 -1.96 12.22 -7.80
N ARG A 171 -0.79 11.61 -8.06
CA ARG A 171 0.09 11.05 -7.02
C ARG A 171 0.31 12.00 -5.84
N ALA A 172 0.53 13.29 -6.13
CA ALA A 172 0.75 14.31 -5.13
C ALA A 172 -0.48 14.54 -4.25
N THR A 173 -1.68 14.52 -4.85
CA THR A 173 -2.96 14.60 -4.12
C THR A 173 -3.13 13.41 -3.19
N LEU A 174 -2.88 12.18 -3.69
CA LEU A 174 -2.99 10.95 -2.90
C LEU A 174 -2.02 10.98 -1.71
N GLN A 175 -0.74 11.26 -1.97
CA GLN A 175 0.28 11.34 -0.92
C GLN A 175 -0.07 12.42 0.12
N GLN A 176 -0.51 13.60 -0.33
CA GLN A 176 -0.90 14.67 0.58
C GLN A 176 -2.09 14.26 1.46
N ALA A 177 -3.09 13.56 0.93
CA ALA A 177 -4.22 13.08 1.73
C ALA A 177 -3.75 12.11 2.84
N ALA A 178 -2.87 11.15 2.49
CA ALA A 178 -2.27 10.24 3.46
C ALA A 178 -1.42 10.98 4.51
N ASP A 179 -0.61 11.96 4.10
CA ASP A 179 0.22 12.74 5.01
C ASP A 179 -0.62 13.55 5.99
N ARG A 180 -1.68 14.23 5.53
CA ARG A 180 -2.58 14.98 6.40
C ARG A 180 -3.26 14.08 7.42
N TYR A 181 -3.67 12.89 7.01
CA TYR A 181 -4.26 11.93 7.93
C TYR A 181 -3.24 11.43 8.98
N LEU A 182 -2.04 11.03 8.56
CA LEU A 182 -1.00 10.56 9.47
C LEU A 182 -0.46 11.67 10.40
N ASP A 183 -0.64 12.94 10.04
CA ASP A 183 -0.31 14.10 10.87
C ASP A 183 -1.34 14.37 12.00
N LEU A 184 -2.47 13.64 12.02
CA LEU A 184 -3.39 13.63 13.18
C LEU A 184 -2.66 13.24 14.46
N TRP A 185 -1.66 12.36 14.33
CA TRP A 185 -0.71 12.05 15.39
C TRP A 185 0.45 13.01 15.28
N GLY A 186 0.48 13.99 16.17
CA GLY A 186 1.41 15.11 16.13
C GLY A 186 1.13 16.09 17.27
N PRO A 187 1.82 17.24 17.30
CA PRO A 187 1.73 18.17 18.43
C PRO A 187 0.36 18.87 18.58
N ASN A 188 -0.48 18.85 17.55
CA ASN A 188 -1.80 19.48 17.57
C ASN A 188 -2.77 18.71 16.66
N ALA A 189 -3.38 17.65 17.20
CA ALA A 189 -4.31 16.78 16.48
C ALA A 189 -5.55 17.53 15.96
N THR A 190 -6.08 18.49 16.74
CA THR A 190 -7.26 19.28 16.36
C THR A 190 -7.00 20.12 15.11
N ALA A 191 -5.88 20.85 15.06
CA ALA A 191 -5.50 21.63 13.88
C ALA A 191 -5.08 20.76 12.68
N ALA A 192 -4.61 19.53 12.92
CA ALA A 192 -4.34 18.57 11.86
C ALA A 192 -5.65 18.03 11.25
N ALA A 193 -6.66 17.75 12.08
CA ALA A 193 -7.96 17.24 11.65
C ALA A 193 -8.68 18.18 10.66
N GLU A 194 -8.54 19.49 10.83
CA GLU A 194 -9.06 20.50 9.90
C GLU A 194 -8.46 20.42 8.48
N LYS A 195 -7.27 19.82 8.36
CA LYS A 195 -6.52 19.73 7.08
C LYS A 195 -6.70 18.39 6.39
N VAL A 196 -7.25 17.39 7.08
CA VAL A 196 -7.52 16.08 6.47
C VAL A 196 -8.66 16.25 5.47
N PRO A 197 -8.52 15.78 4.22
CA PRO A 197 -9.55 15.95 3.21
C PRO A 197 -10.68 14.92 3.40
N TRP A 198 -11.47 15.06 4.45
CA TRP A 198 -12.58 14.15 4.74
C TRP A 198 -13.60 14.11 3.60
N GLY A 199 -13.96 12.90 3.14
CA GLY A 199 -15.06 12.69 2.21
C GLY A 199 -16.36 12.31 2.90
N THR A 200 -17.44 12.30 2.12
CA THR A 200 -18.74 11.74 2.55
C THR A 200 -19.37 11.06 1.34
N PRO A 201 -19.61 9.73 1.38
CA PRO A 201 -19.41 8.87 2.54
C PRO A 201 -17.93 8.49 2.71
N CYS A 202 -17.47 8.34 3.95
CA CYS A 202 -16.13 7.86 4.29
C CYS A 202 -16.20 6.83 5.40
N ARG A 203 -15.42 5.74 5.32
CA ARG A 203 -15.36 4.71 6.37
C ARG A 203 -13.94 4.38 6.77
N ARG A 204 -13.75 4.11 8.04
CA ARG A 204 -12.46 3.78 8.62
C ARG A 204 -12.51 2.40 9.28
N LEU A 205 -11.56 1.55 8.94
CA LEU A 205 -11.32 0.21 9.43
C LEU A 205 -10.00 0.18 10.21
N GLU A 206 -10.05 0.37 11.53
CA GLU A 206 -8.87 0.36 12.42
C GLU A 206 -8.74 -0.99 13.12
N GLY A 207 -7.80 -1.82 12.68
CA GLY A 207 -7.78 -3.24 13.03
C GLY A 207 -9.04 -3.92 12.46
N SER A 208 -10.03 -4.14 13.32
CA SER A 208 -11.36 -4.65 12.93
C SER A 208 -12.50 -3.77 13.42
N MET A 209 -12.21 -2.62 14.01
CA MET A 209 -13.22 -1.61 14.32
C MET A 209 -13.57 -0.81 13.07
N TYR A 210 -14.87 -0.68 12.81
CA TYR A 210 -15.39 -0.04 11.62
C TYR A 210 -16.29 1.14 11.97
N THR A 211 -16.01 2.32 11.40
CA THR A 211 -16.81 3.53 11.67
C THR A 211 -18.05 3.65 10.78
N GLY A 212 -18.13 2.87 9.70
CA GLY A 212 -19.22 2.93 8.72
C GLY A 212 -20.38 1.99 9.02
N GLN A 213 -21.57 2.34 8.54
CA GLN A 213 -22.77 1.50 8.60
C GLN A 213 -23.33 1.14 7.21
N GLY A 214 -22.55 1.36 6.16
CA GLY A 214 -23.04 1.15 4.80
C GLY A 214 -23.76 2.37 4.22
N ARG A 215 -23.82 3.50 4.94
CA ARG A 215 -24.74 4.61 4.66
C ARG A 215 -24.10 5.74 3.85
N PRO A 216 -24.90 6.54 3.12
CA PRO A 216 -24.39 7.69 2.36
C PRO A 216 -23.76 8.80 3.21
N ASP A 217 -24.10 8.86 4.50
CA ASP A 217 -23.64 9.85 5.47
C ASP A 217 -22.54 9.34 6.41
N ASP A 218 -21.99 8.14 6.15
CA ASP A 218 -20.86 7.59 6.91
C ASP A 218 -19.67 8.58 6.90
N ARG A 219 -18.96 8.67 8.02
CA ARG A 219 -17.80 9.56 8.18
C ARG A 219 -16.58 8.84 8.78
N CYS A 220 -15.40 9.37 8.46
CA CYS A 220 -14.11 8.94 9.00
C CYS A 220 -13.56 9.86 10.10
N ASP A 221 -14.22 10.99 10.37
CA ASP A 221 -13.80 12.03 11.31
C ASP A 221 -14.35 11.80 12.73
N VAL A 222 -14.86 10.60 13.01
CA VAL A 222 -15.38 10.20 14.33
C VAL A 222 -14.29 9.57 15.17
N GLY A 223 -14.28 9.86 16.47
CA GLY A 223 -13.31 9.28 17.41
C GLY A 223 -11.85 9.60 17.05
N LEU A 224 -11.58 10.82 16.58
CA LEU A 224 -10.23 11.29 16.29
C LEU A 224 -9.44 11.49 17.59
N PRO A 225 -8.10 11.37 17.54
CA PRO A 225 -7.26 11.69 18.69
C PRO A 225 -7.39 13.16 19.09
N GLU A 226 -7.24 13.44 20.38
CA GLU A 226 -7.17 14.80 20.93
C GLU A 226 -5.76 15.07 21.50
N GLY A 227 -5.38 16.34 21.50
CA GLY A 227 -4.14 16.79 22.14
C GLY A 227 -2.89 16.59 21.28
N SER A 228 -1.81 16.17 21.94
CA SER A 228 -0.46 16.08 21.39
C SER A 228 0.07 14.66 21.49
N SER A 229 0.68 14.17 20.41
CA SER A 229 1.35 12.88 20.37
C SER A 229 2.60 12.94 19.48
N PRO A 230 3.55 12.03 19.65
CA PRO A 230 4.69 11.92 18.74
C PRO A 230 4.23 11.59 17.30
N PRO A 231 4.83 12.22 16.28
CA PRO A 231 4.39 12.04 14.89
C PRO A 231 4.80 10.69 14.32
N ASN A 232 3.98 10.15 13.41
CA ASN A 232 4.33 8.90 12.70
C ASN A 232 5.58 9.09 11.84
N THR A 233 6.58 8.22 12.02
CA THR A 233 7.89 8.28 11.35
C THR A 233 8.08 7.12 10.36
N ASN A 234 9.20 7.11 9.64
CA ASN A 234 9.57 6.03 8.70
C ASN A 234 8.49 5.71 7.66
N ARG A 235 7.78 6.72 7.14
CA ARG A 235 6.70 6.54 6.16
C ARG A 235 7.25 6.02 4.83
N ARG A 236 6.72 4.90 4.35
CA ARG A 236 7.10 4.22 3.10
C ARG A 236 5.87 4.04 2.23
N TYR A 237 5.88 4.61 1.02
CA TYR A 237 4.65 4.80 0.23
C TYR A 237 4.56 3.87 -0.98
N VAL A 238 3.39 3.30 -1.22
CA VAL A 238 2.98 2.73 -2.51
C VAL A 238 1.72 3.46 -2.93
N ILE A 239 1.74 4.10 -4.09
CA ILE A 239 0.66 4.97 -4.56
C ILE A 239 0.21 4.53 -5.96
N ASP A 240 -1.09 4.37 -6.14
CA ASP A 240 -1.73 3.95 -7.39
C ASP A 240 -2.83 4.97 -7.76
N GLU A 241 -2.58 5.79 -8.78
CA GLU A 241 -3.52 6.79 -9.28
C GLU A 241 -4.76 6.17 -9.92
N GLU A 242 -4.65 4.97 -10.50
CA GLU A 242 -5.76 4.27 -11.15
C GLU A 242 -6.72 3.67 -10.13
N ALA A 243 -6.19 3.07 -9.08
CA ALA A 243 -6.98 2.62 -7.93
C ALA A 243 -7.32 3.78 -6.97
N GLY A 244 -6.80 4.99 -7.19
CA GLY A 244 -6.84 6.11 -6.24
C GLY A 244 -6.51 5.67 -4.81
N SER A 245 -5.48 4.84 -4.67
CA SER A 245 -5.06 4.26 -3.40
C SER A 245 -3.65 4.70 -3.03
N VAL A 246 -3.41 4.88 -1.73
CA VAL A 246 -2.08 5.09 -1.17
C VAL A 246 -1.92 4.28 0.11
N ASN A 247 -0.96 3.35 0.10
CA ASN A 247 -0.53 2.65 1.30
C ASN A 247 0.74 3.29 1.86
N VAL A 248 0.80 3.39 3.19
CA VAL A 248 1.94 3.87 3.97
C VAL A 248 2.25 2.86 5.06
N LEU A 249 3.41 2.20 4.97
CA LEU A 249 4.01 1.51 6.11
C LEU A 249 4.79 2.54 6.94
N CYS A 250 4.65 2.52 8.25
CA CYS A 250 5.29 3.49 9.12
C CYS A 250 5.64 2.92 10.50
N THR A 251 6.26 3.77 11.32
CA THR A 251 6.38 3.57 12.77
C THR A 251 5.34 4.46 13.44
N PHE A 252 4.34 3.83 14.04
CA PHE A 252 3.26 4.53 14.75
C PHE A 252 3.70 4.84 16.18
N GLN A 253 4.40 5.96 16.33
CA GLN A 253 5.09 6.35 17.57
C GLN A 253 4.13 6.44 18.77
N THR A 254 2.90 6.93 18.57
CA THR A 254 1.88 7.03 19.62
C THR A 254 1.48 5.66 20.20
N MET A 255 1.64 4.59 19.40
CA MET A 255 1.31 3.22 19.76
C MET A 255 2.56 2.42 20.18
N GLN A 256 3.44 3.02 20.99
CA GLN A 256 4.70 2.40 21.45
C GLN A 256 5.60 1.98 20.28
N ASP A 257 5.81 2.88 19.32
CA ASP A 257 6.60 2.62 18.11
C ASP A 257 6.10 1.42 17.28
N ALA A 258 4.80 1.15 17.33
CA ALA A 258 4.21 0.00 16.65
C ALA A 258 4.50 0.00 15.15
N PRO A 259 4.82 -1.17 14.57
CA PRO A 259 4.72 -1.39 13.13
C PRO A 259 3.29 -1.21 12.67
N ASP A 260 3.12 -0.42 11.61
CA ASP A 260 1.81 0.02 11.21
C ASP A 260 1.68 0.19 9.69
N SER A 261 0.53 -0.21 9.15
CA SER A 261 0.13 -0.02 7.76
C SER A 261 -1.16 0.79 7.71
N HIS A 262 -1.11 1.97 7.11
CA HIS A 262 -2.31 2.72 6.72
C HIS A 262 -2.51 2.66 5.21
N GLU A 263 -3.68 2.25 4.73
CA GLU A 263 -4.09 2.41 3.34
C GLU A 263 -5.28 3.36 3.21
N PHE A 264 -5.23 4.25 2.25
CA PHE A 264 -6.26 5.25 2.00
C PHE A 264 -6.79 5.11 0.57
N ARG A 265 -8.11 5.04 0.43
CA ARG A 265 -8.80 5.31 -0.84
C ARG A 265 -9.13 6.79 -0.90
N VAL A 266 -8.77 7.44 -2.00
CA VAL A 266 -9.06 8.85 -2.26
C VAL A 266 -9.80 8.96 -3.59
N GLU A 267 -10.89 9.73 -3.59
CA GLU A 267 -11.68 10.03 -4.78
C GLU A 267 -12.04 11.52 -4.81
N GLY A 268 -11.72 12.20 -5.91
CA GLY A 268 -11.97 13.64 -6.03
C GLY A 268 -11.26 14.47 -4.96
N GLY A 269 -10.06 14.03 -4.57
CA GLY A 269 -9.23 14.64 -3.54
C GLY A 269 -9.75 14.45 -2.11
N ARG A 270 -10.72 13.56 -1.88
CA ARG A 270 -11.33 13.30 -0.56
C ARG A 270 -11.18 11.83 -0.14
N LEU A 271 -11.00 11.59 1.16
CA LEU A 271 -10.93 10.25 1.73
C LEU A 271 -12.27 9.51 1.57
N ARG A 272 -12.19 8.29 1.06
CA ARG A 272 -13.31 7.37 0.88
C ARG A 272 -13.23 6.18 1.85
N TYR A 273 -12.06 5.57 1.96
CA TYR A 273 -11.78 4.47 2.87
C TYR A 273 -10.44 4.68 3.55
N VAL A 274 -10.32 4.24 4.79
CA VAL A 274 -9.08 4.24 5.56
C VAL A 274 -8.94 2.88 6.24
N HIS A 275 -7.90 2.12 5.91
CA HIS A 275 -7.58 0.85 6.57
C HIS A 275 -6.32 1.02 7.40
N THR A 276 -6.33 0.46 8.60
CA THR A 276 -5.16 0.45 9.48
C THR A 276 -4.89 -0.94 10.03
N MET A 277 -3.63 -1.37 9.97
CA MET A 277 -3.13 -2.58 10.63
C MET A 277 -2.01 -2.17 11.59
N THR A 278 -2.26 -2.24 12.90
CA THR A 278 -1.28 -1.84 13.92
C THR A 278 -0.84 -3.03 14.77
N VAL A 279 0.46 -3.33 14.74
CA VAL A 279 1.05 -4.44 15.49
C VAL A 279 1.49 -3.94 16.87
N CYS A 280 0.52 -3.89 17.79
CA CYS A 280 0.79 -3.66 19.21
C CYS A 280 -0.13 -4.52 20.08
N ALA A 281 0.41 -5.06 21.17
CA ALA A 281 -0.37 -5.64 22.27
C ALA A 281 -0.91 -4.57 23.25
N CYS A 282 -1.04 -3.33 22.78
CA CYS A 282 -1.35 -2.16 23.59
C CYS A 282 -2.75 -2.32 24.22
N VAL A 283 -2.80 -2.63 25.52
CA VAL A 283 -4.02 -2.54 26.32
C VAL A 283 -4.16 -1.08 26.78
N PHE A 284 -5.09 -0.33 26.19
CA PHE A 284 -5.49 0.96 26.79
C PHE A 284 -6.41 0.67 27.98
N GLY A 285 -5.84 0.51 29.17
CA GLY A 285 -6.63 0.25 30.36
C GLY A 285 -5.89 -0.18 31.63
N GLY A 286 -4.59 0.14 31.77
CA GLY A 286 -3.83 -0.15 32.98
C GLY A 286 -2.89 0.99 33.34
N ARG A 287 -3.40 1.98 34.07
CA ARG A 287 -2.63 2.71 35.08
C ARG A 287 -3.09 2.23 36.44
#